data_AF-A0A968AEQ0-F1
#
_entry.id   AF-A0A968AEQ0-F1
#
_cell.length_a   1.000
_cell.length_b   1.000
_cell.length_c   1.000
_cell.angle_alpha   90.00
_cell.angle_beta   90.00
_cell.angle_gamma   90.00
#
_symmetry.space_group_name_H-M   'P 1'
#
loop_
_entity.id
_entity.type
_entity.pdbx_description
1 polymer ?
#
loop_
_entity_poly.entity_id
_entity_poly.type
_entity_poly.pdbx_seq_one_letter_code
_entity_poly.pdbx_strand_id
1 'polypeptide(L)' 'REGRPSEEAILIARLTDRPIRPLFPKDMRNDVQVILYSFSADTENPIDILAVNAASAALMISDIP' A
#
# COMPACT_ATOMS: atom_id res chain seq x y z
N ARG A 1 -13.89 11.18 -13.54
CA ARG A 1 -12.53 11.27 -12.98
C ARG A 1 -12.64 10.96 -11.51
N GLU A 2 -11.82 10.05 -10.98
CA GLU A 2 -11.75 9.88 -9.53
C GLU A 2 -11.33 11.21 -8.90
N GLY A 3 -12.09 11.62 -7.87
CA GLY A 3 -11.95 12.90 -7.20
C GLY A 3 -10.89 12.86 -6.10
N ARG A 4 -11.16 13.55 -4.99
CA ARG A 4 -10.35 13.39 -3.79
C ARG A 4 -10.43 11.94 -3.28
N PRO A 5 -9.35 11.40 -2.67
CA PRO A 5 -9.40 10.09 -2.02
C PRO A 5 -10.53 10.03 -0.99
N SER A 6 -11.24 8.90 -0.94
CA SER A 6 -12.22 8.64 0.11
C SER A 6 -11.54 8.47 1.47
N GLU A 7 -12.29 8.63 2.56
CA GLU A 7 -11.77 8.35 3.90
C GLU A 7 -11.26 6.91 4.03
N GLU A 8 -12.01 5.95 3.47
CA GLU A 8 -11.63 4.54 3.41
C GLU A 8 -10.29 4.34 2.69
N ALA A 9 -10.09 4.94 1.52
CA ALA A 9 -8.83 4.84 0.78
C ALA A 9 -7.67 5.43 1.57
N ILE A 10 -7.89 6.54 2.28
CA ILE A 10 -6.88 7.16 3.16
C ILE A 10 -6.54 6.23 4.34
N LEU A 11 -7.53 5.57 4.93
CA LEU A 11 -7.34 4.63 6.03
C LEU A 11 -6.59 3.38 5.58
N ILE A 12 -6.92 2.82 4.42
CA ILE A 12 -6.21 1.66 3.84
C ILE A 12 -4.76 2.01 3.51
N ALA A 13 -4.51 3.19 2.94
CA ALA A 13 -3.14 3.65 2.68
C ALA A 13 -2.32 3.75 3.96
N ARG A 14 -2.89 4.29 5.05
CA ARG A 14 -2.24 4.34 6.37
C ARG A 14 -2.06 2.97 7.01
N LEU A 15 -3.05 2.09 6.87
CA LEU A 15 -2.99 0.72 7.35
C LEU A 15 -1.85 -0.05 6.67
N THR A 16 -1.64 0.17 5.37
CA THR A 16 -0.56 -0.43 4.59
C THR A 16 0.81 0.15 4.93
N ASP A 17 0.91 1.47 5.09
CA ASP A 17 2.18 2.16 5.37
C ASP A 17 2.77 1.81 6.74
N ARG A 18 1.94 1.71 7.78
CA ARG A 18 2.38 1.43 9.16
C ARG A 18 3.24 0.16 9.31
N PRO A 19 2.86 -1.01 8.76
CA PRO A 19 3.65 -2.23 8.89
C PRO A 19 4.90 -2.25 8.01
N ILE A 20 4.88 -1.62 6.83
CA ILE A 20 6.04 -1.65 5.91
C ILE A 20 7.13 -0.62 6.29
N ARG A 21 6.74 0.54 6.83
CA ARG A 21 7.68 1.62 7.18
C ARG A 21 8.85 1.19 8.09
N PRO A 22 8.64 0.42 9.18
CA PRO A 22 9.75 -0.01 10.03
C PRO A 22 10.63 -1.09 9.41
N LEU A 23 10.26 -1.68 8.28
CA LEU A 23 11.04 -2.71 7.60
C LEU A 23 12.16 -2.12 6.74
N PHE A 24 12.03 -0.85 6.33
CA PHE A 24 13.09 -0.17 5.59
C PHE A 24 14.33 0.08 6.48
N PRO A 25 15.55 0.01 5.92
CA PRO A 25 16.76 0.39 6.63
C PRO A 25 16.67 1.81 7.19
N LYS A 26 17.14 2.01 8.42
CA LYS A 26 17.00 3.30 9.14
C LYS A 26 17.75 4.46 8.48
N ASP A 27 18.76 4.15 7.69
CA ASP A 27 19.63 5.08 6.96
C ASP A 27 19.19 5.29 5.52
N MET A 28 18.15 4.58 5.06
CA MET A 28 17.57 4.77 3.73
C MET A 28 16.94 6.17 3.62
N ARG A 29 17.37 6.91 2.59
CA ARG A 29 16.85 8.25 2.27
C ARG A 29 16.21 8.34 0.89
N ASN A 30 16.23 7.24 0.15
CA ASN A 30 15.58 7.16 -1.14
C ASN A 30 14.07 7.25 -0.94
N ASP A 31 13.41 8.09 -1.74
CA ASP A 31 11.96 8.19 -1.74
C ASP A 31 11.36 6.91 -2.31
N VAL A 32 10.40 6.33 -1.58
CA VAL A 32 9.61 5.18 -2.01
C VAL A 32 8.15 5.59 -2.07
N GLN A 33 7.52 5.35 -3.23
CA GLN A 33 6.09 5.56 -3.40
C GLN A 33 5.40 4.24 -3.74
N VAL A 34 4.52 3.79 -2.86
CA VAL A 34 3.65 2.64 -3.10
C VAL A 34 2.29 3.14 -3.57
N ILE A 35 1.88 2.75 -4.79
CA ILE A 35 0.58 3.10 -5.37
C ILE A 35 -0.28 1.84 -5.43
N LEU A 36 -1.38 1.84 -4.68
CA LEU A 36 -2.38 0.78 -4.70
C LEU A 36 -3.55 1.21 -5.56
N TYR A 37 -3.87 0.42 -6.58
CA TYR A 37 -4.99 0.67 -7.47
C TYR A 37 -5.85 -0.59 -7.61
N SER A 38 -7.11 -0.51 -7.19
CA SER A 38 -8.06 -1.61 -7.32
C SER A 38 -8.72 -1.60 -8.70
N PHE A 39 -8.51 -2.66 -9.47
CA PHE A 39 -9.16 -2.81 -10.78
C PHE A 39 -10.55 -3.41 -10.67
N SER A 40 -10.79 -4.24 -9.65
CA SER A 40 -12.04 -4.94 -9.42
C SER A 40 -12.19 -5.29 -7.94
N ALA A 41 -13.43 -5.33 -7.45
CA ALA A 41 -13.79 -5.76 -6.11
C ALA A 41 -15.08 -6.57 -6.17
N ASP A 42 -15.18 -7.62 -5.35
CA ASP A 42 -16.37 -8.49 -5.27
C ASP A 42 -17.43 -7.95 -4.30
N THR A 43 -17.13 -6.89 -3.55
CA THR A 43 -17.97 -6.24 -2.54
C THR A 43 -18.30 -7.10 -1.31
N GLU A 44 -17.81 -8.34 -1.27
CA GLU A 44 -17.94 -9.24 -0.12
C GLU A 44 -16.70 -9.16 0.77
N ASN A 45 -15.53 -9.06 0.14
CA ASN A 45 -14.24 -9.05 0.84
C ASN A 45 -13.65 -7.64 0.90
N PRO A 46 -13.29 -7.15 2.10
CA PRO A 46 -12.54 -5.92 2.24
C PRO A 46 -11.22 -5.95 1.47
N ILE A 47 -10.91 -4.85 0.78
CA ILE A 47 -9.70 -4.73 -0.04
C ILE A 47 -8.44 -4.41 0.78
N ASP A 48 -8.58 -4.16 2.07
CA ASP A 48 -7.52 -3.72 2.98
C ASP A 48 -6.42 -4.77 3.17
N ILE A 49 -6.79 -6.04 3.36
CA ILE A 49 -5.84 -7.15 3.48
C ILE A 49 -5.14 -7.41 2.14
N LEU A 50 -5.87 -7.30 1.02
CA LEU A 50 -5.30 -7.42 -0.32
C LEU A 50 -4.30 -6.30 -0.59
N ALA A 51 -4.59 -5.07 -0.16
CA ALA A 51 -3.69 -3.93 -0.28
C ALA A 51 -2.35 -4.15 0.46
N VAL A 52 -2.40 -4.64 1.70
CA VAL A 52 -1.18 -4.95 2.48
C VAL A 52 -0.36 -6.04 1.81
N ASN A 53 -1.00 -7.12 1.37
CA ASN A 53 -0.32 -8.23 0.71
C ASN A 53 0.27 -7.81 -0.65
N ALA A 54 -0.45 -6.98 -1.41
CA ALA A 54 0.02 -6.45 -2.69
C ALA A 54 1.24 -5.55 -2.49
N ALA A 55 1.23 -4.66 -1.49
CA ALA A 55 2.39 -3.83 -1.17
C ALA A 55 3.61 -4.67 -0.75
N SER A 56 3.40 -5.69 0.10
CA SER A 56 4.44 -6.61 0.52
C SER A 56 5.05 -7.37 -0.66
N ALA A 57 4.22 -7.96 -1.53
CA ALA A 57 4.67 -8.67 -2.71
C ALA A 57 5.40 -7.75 -3.70
N ALA A 58 4.89 -6.53 -3.90
CA ALA A 58 5.51 -5.54 -4.78
C ALA A 58 6.90 -5.13 -4.28
N LEU A 59 7.06 -4.90 -2.98
CA LEU A 59 8.36 -4.60 -2.38
C LEU A 59 9.32 -5.79 -2.49
N MET A 60 8.83 -7.01 -2.25
CA MET A 60 9.63 -8.23 -2.32
C MET A 60 10.22 -8.52 -3.71
N ILE A 61 9.52 -8.13 -4.79
CA ILE A 61 10.02 -8.29 -6.17
C ILE A 61 10.78 -7.06 -6.68
N SER A 62 10.82 -5.97 -5.91
CA SER A 62 11.50 -4.75 -6.30
C SER A 62 12.97 -4.76 -5.88
N ASP A 63 13.77 -3.86 -6.44
CA ASP A 63 15.15 -3.62 -6.02
C ASP A 63 15.25 -2.71 -4.77
N ILE A 64 14.10 -2.40 -4.14
CA ILE A 64 14.04 -1.59 -2.93
C ILE A 64 14.50 -2.47 -1.76
N PRO A 65 15.43 -1.99 -0.91
CA PRO A 65 15.98 -2.77 0.18
C PRO A 65 14.97 -3.11 1.27
#